data_AF-A0A249L3R7-F1
#
_entry.id   AF-A0A249L3R7-F1
#
_cell.length_a   1.000
_cell.length_b   1.000
_cell.length_c   1.000
_cell.angle_alpha   90.00
_cell.angle_beta   90.00
_cell.angle_gamma   90.00
#
_symmetry.space_group_name_H-M   'P 1'
#
loop_
_entity.id
_entity.type
_entity.pdbx_description
1 polymer ?
#
loop_
_entity_poly.entity_id
_entity_poly.type
_entity_poly.pdbx_seq_one_letter_code
_entity_poly.pdbx_strand_id
1 'polypeptide(L)'
;MNPLNNYRFAAYALLATGLINLMYQTGSEGNLSKSSVLIFIGAVILGLTFIPKISNILLKRVTKLISLAAFVILIAYSFII
;
A
#
# COMPACT_ATOMS: atom_id res chain seq x y z
N MET A 1 10.15 -14.23 -12.25
CA MET A 1 9.71 -13.60 -10.97
C MET A 1 8.29 -14.03 -10.65
N ASN A 2 7.98 -14.30 -9.38
CA ASN A 2 6.60 -14.56 -8.95
C ASN A 2 5.76 -13.28 -9.11
N PRO A 3 4.64 -13.28 -9.86
CA PRO A 3 3.82 -12.09 -10.05
C PRO A 3 3.25 -11.50 -8.74
N LEU A 4 3.16 -12.29 -7.66
CA LEU A 4 2.81 -11.79 -6.33
C LEU A 4 3.84 -10.81 -5.76
N ASN A 5 5.09 -10.86 -6.23
CA ASN A 5 6.14 -9.95 -5.76
C ASN A 5 5.81 -8.50 -6.10
N ASN A 6 5.09 -8.23 -7.19
CA ASN A 6 4.67 -6.86 -7.53
C ASN A 6 3.72 -6.29 -6.45
N TYR A 7 2.80 -7.11 -5.95
CA TYR A 7 1.91 -6.72 -4.85
C TYR A 7 2.66 -6.49 -3.56
N ARG A 8 3.64 -7.36 -3.26
CA ARG A 8 4.49 -7.20 -2.08
C ARG A 8 5.30 -5.91 -2.15
N PHE A 9 5.94 -5.63 -3.27
CA PHE A 9 6.70 -4.39 -3.47
C PHE A 9 5.80 -3.15 -3.39
N ALA A 10 4.61 -3.17 -3.99
CA ALA A 10 3.65 -2.08 -3.86
C ALA A 10 3.21 -1.88 -2.40
N ALA A 11 2.91 -2.96 -1.67
CA ALA A 11 2.55 -2.91 -0.26
C ALA A 11 3.68 -2.39 0.63
N TYR A 12 4.93 -2.82 0.37
CA TYR A 12 6.11 -2.28 1.03
C TYR A 12 6.31 -0.79 0.75
N ALA A 13 6.10 -0.35 -0.49
CA ALA A 13 6.19 1.06 -0.84
C ALA A 13 5.17 1.90 -0.06
N LEU A 14 3.92 1.45 0.05
CA LEU A 14 2.88 2.13 0.84
C LEU A 14 3.23 2.16 2.34
N LEU A 15 3.68 1.04 2.89
CA LEU A 15 4.07 0.96 4.29
C LEU A 15 5.25 1.88 4.60
N ALA A 16 6.28 1.85 3.76
CA ALA A 16 7.48 2.68 3.92
C ALA A 16 7.15 4.17 3.78
N THR A 17 6.38 4.56 2.75
CA THR A 17 5.97 5.97 2.56
C THR A 17 5.14 6.49 3.72
N GLY A 18 4.22 5.68 4.26
CA GLY A 18 3.46 6.04 5.47
C GLY A 18 4.35 6.26 6.70
N LEU A 19 5.32 5.37 6.94
CA LEU A 19 6.26 5.54 8.05
C LEU A 19 7.19 6.75 7.86
N ILE A 20 7.65 7.00 6.64
CA ILE A 20 8.45 8.16 6.29
C ILE A 20 7.65 9.44 6.56
N ASN A 21 6.42 9.54 6.05
CA ASN A 21 5.57 10.71 6.29
C ASN A 21 5.30 10.92 7.78
N LEU A 22 5.05 9.86 8.53
CA LEU A 22 4.84 9.94 9.98
C LEU A 22 6.02 10.63 10.68
N MET A 23 7.25 10.29 10.29
CA MET A 23 8.46 10.89 10.87
C MET A 23 8.73 12.31 10.36
N TYR A 24 8.66 12.53 9.05
CA TYR A 24 9.11 13.78 8.42
C TYR A 24 8.06 14.89 8.42
N GLN A 25 6.76 14.56 8.48
CA GLN A 25 5.67 15.54 8.57
C GLN A 25 5.26 15.83 10.02
N THR A 26 6.15 15.61 10.99
CA THR A 26 5.88 15.88 12.41
C THR A 26 5.53 17.36 12.60
N GLY A 27 4.39 17.64 13.24
CA GLY A 27 3.85 19.00 13.41
C GLY A 27 2.83 19.42 12.34
N SER A 28 2.67 18.67 11.25
CA SER A 28 1.57 18.83 10.29
C SER A 28 0.25 18.36 10.89
N GLU A 29 -0.83 19.10 10.63
CA GLU A 29 -2.16 18.77 11.13
C GLU A 29 -2.64 17.41 10.58
N GLY A 30 -2.98 16.52 11.51
CA GLY A 30 -3.49 15.19 11.19
C GLY A 30 -2.45 14.22 10.60
N ASN A 31 -1.13 14.51 10.67
CA ASN A 31 -0.09 13.62 10.13
C ASN A 31 -0.26 12.17 10.61
N LEU A 32 -0.46 11.95 11.92
CA LEU A 32 -0.64 10.61 12.47
C LEU A 32 -1.78 9.85 11.77
N SER A 33 -2.95 10.48 11.66
CA SER A 33 -4.12 9.86 11.02
C SER A 33 -3.89 9.62 9.54
N LYS A 34 -3.38 10.61 8.80
CA LYS A 34 -3.12 10.52 7.36
C LYS A 34 -2.08 9.47 7.02
N SER A 35 -0.94 9.47 7.72
CA SER A 35 0.15 8.51 7.53
C SER A 35 -0.27 7.09 7.92
N SER A 36 -1.12 6.94 8.94
CA SER A 36 -1.66 5.63 9.35
C SER A 36 -2.49 4.95 8.28
N VAL A 37 -3.15 5.70 7.38
CA VAL A 37 -3.89 5.12 6.24
C VAL A 37 -2.94 4.31 5.35
N LEU A 38 -1.78 4.86 4.99
CA LEU A 38 -0.79 4.20 4.15
C LEU A 38 -0.16 3.00 4.86
N ILE A 39 0.18 3.16 6.14
CA ILE A 39 0.75 2.08 6.97
C ILE A 39 -0.22 0.91 7.05
N PHE A 40 -1.48 1.18 7.38
CA PHE A 40 -2.50 0.15 7.55
C PHE A 40 -2.77 -0.57 6.23
N ILE A 41 -3.00 0.15 5.13
CA ILE A 41 -3.28 -0.46 3.83
C ILE A 41 -2.07 -1.28 3.35
N GLY A 42 -0.85 -0.74 3.48
CA GLY A 42 0.39 -1.45 3.13
C GLY A 42 0.54 -2.75 3.92
N ALA A 43 0.35 -2.71 5.24
CA ALA A 43 0.44 -3.89 6.10
C ALA A 43 -0.63 -4.95 5.76
N VAL A 44 -1.88 -4.54 5.55
CA VAL A 44 -2.98 -5.44 5.18
C VAL A 44 -2.70 -6.12 3.85
N ILE A 45 -2.36 -5.37 2.78
CA ILE A 45 -2.09 -5.95 1.47
C ILE A 45 -0.91 -6.91 1.54
N LEU A 46 0.16 -6.53 2.24
CA LEU A 46 1.33 -7.39 2.41
C LEU A 46 0.94 -8.72 3.05
N GLY A 47 0.19 -8.69 4.16
CA GLY A 47 -0.31 -9.89 4.84
C GLY A 47 -1.19 -10.76 3.93
N LEU A 48 -2.10 -10.14 3.16
CA LEU A 48 -2.97 -10.84 2.22
C LEU A 48 -2.18 -11.59 1.12
N THR A 49 -0.99 -11.13 0.73
CA THR A 49 -0.16 -11.83 -0.27
C THR A 49 0.42 -13.18 0.21
N PHE A 50 0.31 -13.48 1.51
CA PHE A 50 0.76 -14.75 2.08
C PHE A 50 -0.38 -15.76 2.25
N ILE A 51 -1.64 -15.36 2.00
CA ILE A 51 -2.80 -16.25 2.09
C ILE A 51 -3.07 -16.90 0.73
N PRO A 52 -2.91 -18.24 0.56
CA PRO A 52 -2.98 -18.89 -0.75
C PRO A 52 -4.31 -18.65 -1.51
N LYS A 53 -5.44 -18.66 -0.79
CA LYS A 53 -6.77 -18.39 -1.38
C LYS A 53 -6.87 -16.97 -1.96
N ILE A 54 -6.28 -15.98 -1.28
CA ILE A 54 -6.29 -14.58 -1.72
C ILE A 54 -5.31 -14.36 -2.87
N SER A 55 -4.14 -15.00 -2.80
CA SER A 55 -3.15 -14.97 -3.87
C SER A 55 -3.73 -15.37 -5.23
N ASN A 56 -4.59 -16.39 -5.28
CA ASN A 56 -5.28 -16.78 -6.52
C ASN A 56 -6.22 -15.69 -7.06
N ILE A 57 -6.86 -14.90 -6.18
CA ILE A 57 -7.71 -13.77 -6.56
C ILE A 57 -6.87 -12.61 -7.09
N LEU A 58 -5.75 -12.31 -6.43
CA LEU A 58 -4.80 -11.26 -6.84
C LEU A 58 -4.19 -11.53 -8.22
N LEU A 59 -4.07 -12.79 -8.63
CA LEU A 59 -3.50 -13.12 -9.93
C LEU A 59 -4.45 -12.86 -11.12
N LYS A 60 -5.75 -12.67 -10.87
CA LYS A 60 -6.74 -12.33 -11.91
C LYS A 60 -6.44 -10.97 -12.54
N ARG A 61 -6.68 -10.85 -13.86
CA ARG A 61 -6.40 -9.63 -14.63
C ARG A 61 -7.14 -8.40 -14.11
N VAL A 62 -8.42 -8.56 -13.76
CA VAL A 62 -9.25 -7.47 -13.22
C VAL A 62 -8.68 -6.96 -11.89
N THR A 63 -8.31 -7.87 -10.98
CA THR A 63 -7.71 -7.52 -9.69
C THR A 63 -6.39 -6.77 -9.86
N LYS A 64 -5.55 -7.18 -10.83
CA LYS A 64 -4.29 -6.48 -11.15
C LYS A 64 -4.52 -5.03 -11.56
N LEU A 65 -5.49 -4.80 -12.45
CA LEU A 65 -5.79 -3.44 -12.93
C LEU A 65 -6.35 -2.56 -11.81
N ILE A 66 -7.29 -3.09 -11.02
CA ILE A 66 -7.86 -2.37 -9.87
C ILE A 66 -6.77 -2.04 -8.85
N SER A 67 -5.91 -3.01 -8.53
CA SER A 67 -4.84 -2.83 -7.54
C SER A 67 -3.80 -1.84 -8.02
N LEU A 68 -3.48 -1.82 -9.32
CA LEU A 68 -2.58 -0.83 -9.89
C LEU A 68 -3.18 0.58 -9.80
N ALA A 69 -4.45 0.75 -10.16
CA ALA A 69 -5.13 2.04 -10.05
C ALA A 69 -5.18 2.52 -8.58
N ALA A 70 -5.55 1.64 -7.66
CA ALA A 70 -5.56 1.94 -6.23
C ALA A 70 -4.16 2.31 -5.71
N PHE A 71 -3.12 1.61 -6.15
CA PHE A 71 -1.74 1.91 -5.78
C PHE A 71 -1.32 3.31 -6.25
N VAL A 72 -1.61 3.68 -7.50
CA VAL A 72 -1.29 5.02 -8.03
C VAL A 72 -2.01 6.11 -7.22
N ILE A 73 -3.28 5.91 -6.88
CA ILE A 73 -4.07 6.86 -6.07
C ILE A 73 -3.45 7.01 -4.67
N LEU A 74 -3.06 5.92 -4.02
CA LEU A 74 -2.47 5.95 -2.68
C LEU A 74 -1.08 6.59 -2.67
N ILE A 75 -0.29 6.38 -3.72
CA ILE A 75 0.98 7.09 -3.88
C ILE A 75 0.74 8.58 -4.11
N ALA A 76 -0.21 8.97 -4.96
CA ALA A 76 -0.58 10.38 -5.13
C ALA A 76 -1.04 11.01 -3.81
N TYR A 77 -1.85 10.29 -3.02
CA TYR A 77 -2.28 10.70 -1.68
C TYR A 77 -1.08 10.98 -0.76
N SER A 78 -0.01 10.18 -0.83
CA SER A 78 1.18 10.36 0.02
C SER A 78 1.88 11.71 -0.14
N PHE A 79 1.72 12.38 -1.28
CA PHE A 79 2.29 13.71 -1.53
C PHE A 79 1.43 14.86 -0.97
N ILE A 80 0.20 14.57 -0.55
CA ILE A 80 -0.78 15.56 -0.06
C ILE A 80 -0.92 15.48 1.48
N ILE A 81 -0.23 14.54 2.13
CA ILE A 81 -0.24 14.34 3.59
C ILE A 81 0.46 15.50 4.29
#